data_AF-A0A945M5B2-F1
#
_entry.id   AF-A0A945M5B2-F1
#
_cell.length_a   1.000
_cell.length_b   1.000
_cell.length_c   1.000
_cell.angle_alpha   90.00
_cell.angle_beta   90.00
_cell.angle_gamma   90.00
#
_symmetry.space_group_name_H-M   'P 1'
#
loop_
_entity.id
_entity.type
_entity.pdbx_description
1 polymer ?
#
loop_
_entity_poly.entity_id
_entity_poly.type
_entity_poly.pdbx_seq_one_letter_code
_entity_poly.pdbx_strand_id
1 'polypeptide(L)' 'VLMFYRQTPSDKQGGGGKTRLYSIDLTGYNEREIRTPVDGSDPAWSPLLLQ' A
#
# COMPACT_ATOMS: atom_id res chain seq x y z
N VAL A 1 9.05 -6.77 -11.25
CA VAL A 1 8.01 -5.87 -10.69
C VAL A 1 8.41 -5.55 -9.27
N LEU A 2 8.32 -4.27 -8.87
CA LEU A 2 8.55 -3.82 -7.51
C LEU A 2 7.20 -3.47 -6.87
N MET A 3 7.10 -3.69 -5.56
CA MET A 3 5.94 -3.34 -4.73
C MET A 3 6.40 -2.36 -3.66
N PHE A 4 5.60 -1.33 -3.40
CA PHE A 4 5.86 -0.33 -2.36
C PHE A 4 4.54 0.25 -1.86
N TYR A 5 4.56 0.98 -0.75
CA TYR A 5 3.39 1.68 -0.23
C TYR A 5 3.57 3.20 -0.31
N ARG A 6 2.46 3.93 -0.39
CA ARG A 6 2.40 5.39 -0.18
C ARG A 6 1.40 5.70 0.91
N GLN A 7 1.73 6.68 1.74
CA GLN A 7 0.88 7.15 2.83
C GLN A 7 0.52 8.62 2.62
N THR A 8 -0.75 8.97 2.78
CA THR A 8 -1.19 10.37 2.81
C THR A 8 -0.88 11.00 4.17
N PRO A 9 -0.51 12.28 4.26
CA PRO A 9 -0.32 12.95 5.55
C PRO A 9 -1.55 12.83 6.46
N SER A 10 -1.31 12.69 7.77
CA SER A 10 -2.38 12.82 8.77
C SER A 10 -2.66 14.29 9.05
N ASP A 11 -3.92 14.61 9.33
CA ASP A 11 -4.32 15.94 9.80
C ASP A 11 -3.95 16.14 11.29
N LYS A 12 -4.15 17.37 11.78
CA LYS A 12 -3.82 17.74 13.17
C LYS A 12 -4.64 16.99 14.23
N GLN A 13 -5.73 16.34 13.84
CA GLN A 13 -6.63 15.60 14.72
C GLN A 13 -6.37 14.08 14.63
N GLY A 14 -5.36 13.66 13.87
CA GLY A 14 -5.01 12.26 13.66
C GLY A 14 -5.87 11.55 12.60
N GLY A 15 -6.73 12.29 11.89
CA GLY A 15 -7.46 11.79 10.73
C GLY A 15 -6.57 11.69 9.50
N GLY A 16 -6.96 10.85 8.52
CA GLY A 16 -6.16 10.62 7.32
C GLY A 16 -5.16 9.48 7.50
N GLY A 17 -3.93 9.64 7.01
CA GLY A 17 -2.90 8.60 7.15
C GLY A 17 -3.11 7.35 6.28
N LYS A 18 -3.95 7.43 5.24
CA LYS A 18 -4.30 6.28 4.41
C LYS A 18 -3.06 5.74 3.71
N THR A 19 -2.84 4.43 3.84
CA THR A 19 -1.74 3.74 3.21
C THR A 19 -2.24 2.80 2.11
N ARG A 20 -1.67 2.94 0.91
CA ARG A 20 -2.03 2.16 -0.28
C ARG A 20 -0.81 1.49 -0.88
N LEU A 21 -0.99 0.27 -1.38
CA LEU A 21 0.04 -0.48 -2.11
C LEU A 21 0.04 -0.09 -3.58
N TYR A 22 1.24 -0.03 -4.15
CA TYR A 22 1.49 0.23 -5.56
C TYR A 22 2.44 -0.82 -6.11
N SER A 23 2.29 -1.10 -7.40
CA SER A 23 3.25 -1.88 -8.16
C SER A 23 3.79 -1.05 -9.31
N ILE A 24 5.08 -1.21 -9.60
CA ILE A 24 5.72 -0.62 -10.79
C ILE A 24 6.61 -1.67 -11.44
N ASP A 25 6.70 -1.64 -12.76
CA ASP A 25 7.66 -2.47 -13.47
C ASP A 25 9.09 -1.92 -13.32
N LEU A 26 10.08 -2.70 -13.77
CA LEU A 26 11.49 -2.28 -13.65
C LEU A 26 11.86 -1.15 -14.63
N THR A 27 10.96 -0.82 -15.56
CA THR A 27 11.14 0.30 -16.48
C THR A 27 10.74 1.63 -15.84
N GLY A 28 9.88 1.59 -14.82
CA GLY A 28 9.40 2.78 -14.12
C GLY A 28 8.16 3.43 -14.76
N TYR A 29 7.55 2.81 -15.77
CA TYR A 29 6.44 3.42 -16.52
C TYR A 29 5.07 2.84 -16.14
N ASN A 30 5.02 1.57 -15.72
CA ASN A 30 3.75 0.89 -15.48
C ASN A 30 3.38 0.88 -14.00
N GLU A 31 3.23 2.07 -13.42
CA GLU A 31 2.75 2.22 -12.03
C GLU A 31 1.24 2.01 -11.93
N ARG A 32 0.80 1.22 -10.94
CA ARG A 32 -0.62 1.04 -10.62
C ARG A 32 -0.84 0.85 -9.14
N GLU A 33 -1.95 1.37 -8.64
CA GLU A 33 -2.45 1.09 -7.29
C GLU A 33 -3.03 -0.33 -7.21
N ILE A 34 -2.71 -1.04 -6.14
CA ILE A 34 -3.24 -2.37 -5.82
C ILE A 34 -4.40 -2.20 -4.84
N ARG A 35 -5.60 -2.65 -5.24
CA ARG A 35 -6.78 -2.61 -4.38
C ARG A 35 -6.65 -3.64 -3.27
N THR A 36 -6.65 -3.16 -2.03
CA THR A 36 -6.68 -3.97 -0.82
C THR A 36 -8.02 -3.76 -0.09
N PRO A 37 -8.53 -4.76 0.67
CA PRO A 37 -9.78 -4.60 1.43
C PRO A 37 -9.71 -3.49 2.49
N VAL A 38 -8.52 -3.20 3.00
CA VAL A 38 -8.21 -2.19 4.03
C VAL A 38 -6.96 -1.41 3.64
N ASP A 39 -6.61 -0.37 4.40
CA ASP A 39 -5.30 0.28 4.27
C ASP A 39 -4.17 -0.73 4.54
N GLY A 40 -3.04 -0.59 3.86
CA GLY A 40 -1.95 -1.56 3.96
C GLY A 40 -0.59 -0.97 3.64
N SER A 41 0.31 -1.00 4.64
CA SER A 41 1.72 -0.62 4.52
C SER A 41 2.61 -1.80 4.16
N ASP A 42 2.30 -2.99 4.67
CA ASP A 42 3.13 -4.18 4.49
C ASP A 42 2.45 -5.21 3.60
N PRO A 43 3.02 -5.52 2.42
CA PRO A 43 2.59 -6.68 1.66
C PRO A 43 3.04 -7.94 2.41
N ALA A 44 2.17 -8.54 3.21
CA ALA A 44 2.41 -9.88 3.72
C ALA A 44 2.42 -10.87 2.54
N TRP A 45 3.58 -11.43 2.22
CA TRP A 45 3.72 -12.48 1.20
C TRP A 45 3.31 -13.87 1.71
N SER A 46 2.85 -13.95 2.96
CA SER A 46 2.20 -15.11 3.54
C SER A 46 0.70 -14.85 3.73
N PRO A 47 -0.14 -15.91 3.75
CA PRO A 47 -1.54 -15.77 4.08
C PRO A 47 -1.73 -15.05 5.42
N LEU A 48 -2.84 -14.34 5.56
CA LEU A 48 -3.29 -13.89 6.87
C LEU A 48 -3.55 -15.15 7.70
N LEU A 49 -2.75 -15.40 8.74
CA LEU A 49 -3.04 -16.46 9.69
C LEU A 49 -4.28 -16.01 10.48
N LEU A 50 -5.44 -16.57 10.14
CA LEU A 50 -6.63 -16.47 10.99
C LEU A 50 -6.35 -17.33 12.23
N GLN A 51 -6.24 -16.69 13.39
CA GLN A 51 -6.19 -17.36 14.69
C GLN A 51 -7.38 -16.90 15.53
#